data_AF-A0A7S2NYQ2-F1
#
_entry.id   AF-A0A7S2NYQ2-F1
#
_cell.length_a   1.000
_cell.length_b   1.000
_cell.length_c   1.000
_cell.angle_alpha   90.00
_cell.angle_beta   90.00
_cell.angle_gamma   90.00
#
_symmetry.space_group_name_H-M   'P 1'
#
loop_
_entity.id
_entity.type
_entity.pdbx_description
1 polymer ?
#
loop_
_entity_poly.entity_id
_entity_poly.type
_entity_poly.pdbx_seq_one_letter_code
_entity_poly.pdbx_strand_id
1 'polypeptide(L)'
;VGFSAVAVAGMAKHTLLMEYVGEVTTVRASEQSDSDSLMMLLDTGVPETSLIIDPSRTGNAARFLNGINNRSQFSRRKANVRTRRFVLNGKCRVALFTAKKVLPGDYLTYDYNAGIEGKEGEEWAKNGFYDTSFFF
;
A
#
# COMPACT_ATOMS: atom_id res chain seq x y z
N VAL A 1 -2.34 15.46 -15.14
CA VAL A 1 -3.65 14.92 -14.71
C VAL A 1 -3.55 13.42 -14.87
N GLY A 2 -3.59 12.67 -13.78
CA GLY A 2 -3.40 11.21 -13.78
C GLY A 2 -4.72 10.45 -13.71
N PHE A 3 -4.64 9.13 -13.70
CA PHE A 3 -5.79 8.28 -13.38
C PHE A 3 -6.19 8.41 -11.91
N SER A 4 -7.44 8.11 -11.60
CA SER A 4 -7.95 8.11 -10.23
C SER A 4 -9.07 7.07 -10.09
N ALA A 5 -9.15 6.43 -8.94
CA ALA A 5 -10.23 5.51 -8.59
C ALA A 5 -11.32 6.21 -7.76
N VAL A 6 -12.58 6.01 -8.13
CA VAL A 6 -13.76 6.56 -7.45
C VAL A 6 -14.69 5.42 -7.07
N ALA A 7 -15.25 5.49 -5.86
CA ALA A 7 -16.21 4.51 -5.39
C ALA A 7 -17.56 4.66 -6.12
N VAL A 8 -18.01 3.61 -6.79
CA VAL A 8 -19.35 3.58 -7.41
C VAL A 8 -20.46 3.20 -6.42
N ALA A 9 -20.08 2.57 -5.30
CA ALA A 9 -20.97 2.12 -4.25
C ALA A 9 -20.37 2.38 -2.87
N GLY A 10 -21.22 2.43 -1.85
CA GLY A 10 -20.78 2.62 -0.47
C GLY A 10 -20.09 1.38 0.08
N MET A 11 -19.04 1.57 0.88
CA MET A 11 -18.31 0.49 1.54
C MET A 11 -18.17 0.77 3.04
N ALA A 12 -18.31 -0.26 3.85
CA ALA A 12 -18.08 -0.17 5.29
C ALA A 12 -16.59 0.08 5.59
N LYS A 13 -16.28 0.46 6.82
CA LYS A 13 -14.89 0.47 7.32
C LYS A 13 -14.37 -0.97 7.37
N HIS A 14 -13.08 -1.18 7.08
CA HIS A 14 -12.41 -2.48 7.03
C HIS A 14 -12.86 -3.43 5.91
N THR A 15 -13.52 -2.92 4.88
CA THR A 15 -13.78 -3.67 3.66
C THR A 15 -12.47 -3.88 2.91
N LEU A 16 -12.14 -5.14 2.60
CA LEU A 16 -11.06 -5.50 1.69
C LEU A 16 -11.41 -5.00 0.29
N LEU A 17 -10.50 -4.24 -0.33
CA LEU A 17 -10.66 -3.74 -1.68
C LEU A 17 -9.99 -4.69 -2.68
N MET A 18 -8.68 -4.85 -2.57
CA MET A 18 -7.86 -5.64 -3.49
C MET A 18 -6.44 -5.85 -2.93
N GLU A 19 -5.75 -6.86 -3.42
CA GLU A 19 -4.29 -7.00 -3.27
C GLU A 19 -3.58 -5.99 -4.18
N TYR A 20 -2.45 -5.44 -3.73
CA TYR A 20 -1.54 -4.68 -4.59
C TYR A 20 -0.66 -5.69 -5.33
N VAL A 21 -0.85 -5.81 -6.65
CA VAL A 21 -0.18 -6.83 -7.47
C VAL A 21 0.63 -6.21 -8.59
N GLY A 22 1.69 -6.91 -8.97
CA GLY A 22 2.59 -6.58 -10.07
C GLY A 22 3.77 -7.56 -10.11
N GLU A 23 4.78 -7.25 -10.91
CA GLU A 23 6.02 -8.02 -10.94
C GLU A 23 6.79 -7.79 -9.63
N VAL A 24 7.24 -8.85 -8.96
CA VAL A 24 8.06 -8.73 -7.76
C VAL A 24 9.53 -8.76 -8.15
N THR A 25 10.26 -7.74 -7.76
CA THR A 25 11.71 -7.61 -8.00
C THR A 25 12.42 -7.09 -6.74
N THR A 26 13.73 -6.97 -6.78
CA THR A 26 14.49 -6.37 -5.68
C THR A 26 14.45 -4.85 -5.76
N VAL A 27 14.58 -4.16 -4.62
CA VAL A 27 14.66 -2.70 -4.59
C VAL A 27 15.80 -2.22 -5.50
N ARG A 28 16.96 -2.89 -5.44
CA ARG A 28 18.12 -2.59 -6.28
C ARG A 28 17.80 -2.67 -7.78
N ALA A 29 17.08 -3.70 -8.22
CA ALA A 29 16.71 -3.87 -9.62
C ALA A 29 15.63 -2.88 -10.08
N SER A 30 14.79 -2.38 -9.17
CA SER A 30 13.77 -1.38 -9.48
C SER A 30 14.28 0.06 -9.61
N GLU A 31 15.55 0.35 -9.26
CA GLU A 31 16.11 1.71 -9.32
C GLU A 31 16.07 2.33 -10.72
N GLN A 32 15.99 1.50 -11.76
CA GLN A 32 15.87 1.93 -13.15
C GLN A 32 14.41 2.07 -13.63
N SER A 33 13.44 1.79 -12.76
CA SER A 33 12.01 1.89 -13.09
C SER A 33 11.57 3.36 -13.02
N ASP A 34 10.97 3.85 -14.11
CA ASP A 34 10.32 5.17 -14.16
C ASP A 34 8.91 5.16 -13.53
N SER A 35 8.55 4.09 -12.82
CA SER A 35 7.24 3.92 -12.21
C SER A 35 7.07 4.77 -10.97
N ASP A 36 6.04 5.61 -10.95
CA ASP A 36 5.60 6.35 -9.75
C ASP A 36 4.74 5.52 -8.79
N SER A 37 4.53 4.24 -9.12
CA SER A 37 3.57 3.34 -8.50
C SER A 37 4.25 2.12 -7.86
N LEU A 38 5.53 2.20 -7.52
CA LEU A 38 6.21 1.09 -6.85
C LEU A 38 5.68 0.89 -5.42
N MET A 39 5.51 -0.35 -5.00
CA MET A 39 5.00 -0.69 -3.67
C MET A 39 5.97 -1.60 -2.92
N MET A 40 6.52 -1.12 -1.79
CA MET A 40 7.39 -1.93 -0.95
C MET A 40 6.65 -3.17 -0.44
N LEU A 41 7.17 -4.37 -0.70
CA LEU A 41 6.63 -5.65 -0.26
C LEU A 41 7.33 -6.17 0.99
N LEU A 42 8.66 -6.17 0.99
CA LEU A 42 9.49 -6.62 2.12
C LEU A 42 10.71 -5.73 2.23
N ASP A 43 10.95 -5.17 3.41
CA ASP A 43 12.18 -4.45 3.72
C ASP A 43 13.07 -5.30 4.64
N THR A 44 14.27 -5.60 4.16
CA THR A 44 15.30 -6.35 4.88
C THR A 44 16.44 -5.45 5.36
N GLY A 45 16.38 -4.15 5.06
CA GLY A 45 17.48 -3.19 5.28
C GLY A 45 18.58 -3.23 4.21
N VAL A 46 18.55 -4.20 3.29
CA VAL A 46 19.54 -4.38 2.21
C VAL A 46 18.81 -4.38 0.85
N PRO A 47 19.10 -3.43 -0.07
CA PRO A 47 18.36 -3.27 -1.33
C PRO A 47 18.31 -4.52 -2.24
N GLU A 48 19.33 -5.36 -2.18
CA GLU A 48 19.46 -6.60 -2.95
C GLU A 48 18.53 -7.70 -2.47
N THR A 49 18.10 -7.65 -1.20
CA THR A 49 17.20 -8.65 -0.59
C THR A 49 15.84 -8.08 -0.23
N SER A 50 15.69 -6.76 -0.17
CA SER A 50 14.40 -6.09 -0.06
C SER A 50 13.61 -6.24 -1.37
N LEU A 51 12.33 -6.59 -1.25
CA LEU A 51 11.46 -6.90 -2.38
C LEU A 51 10.42 -5.81 -2.59
N ILE A 52 10.23 -5.40 -3.83
CA ILE A 52 9.26 -4.37 -4.24
C ILE A 52 8.34 -4.92 -5.33
N ILE A 53 7.10 -4.45 -5.35
CA ILE A 53 6.13 -4.73 -6.41
C ILE A 53 6.19 -3.61 -7.43
N ASP A 54 6.49 -3.96 -8.68
CA ASP A 54 6.42 -3.08 -9.83
C ASP A 54 5.18 -3.39 -10.67
N PRO A 55 4.14 -2.53 -10.64
CA PRO A 55 2.91 -2.78 -11.36
C PRO A 55 2.97 -2.31 -12.84
N SER A 56 4.13 -1.92 -13.36
CA SER A 56 4.26 -1.20 -14.65
C SER A 56 3.83 -2.04 -15.85
N ARG A 57 4.25 -3.30 -15.91
CA ARG A 57 3.93 -4.23 -17.01
C ARG A 57 2.70 -5.07 -16.74
N THR A 58 2.56 -5.55 -15.49
CA THR A 58 1.42 -6.32 -15.03
C THR A 58 0.94 -5.75 -13.70
N GLY A 59 -0.38 -5.66 -13.51
CA GLY A 59 -0.94 -5.07 -12.31
C GLY A 59 -2.47 -5.06 -12.33
N ASN A 60 -3.09 -4.51 -11.29
CA ASN A 60 -4.53 -4.32 -11.20
C ASN A 60 -4.89 -2.85 -10.86
N ALA A 61 -6.15 -2.60 -10.53
CA ALA A 61 -6.63 -1.24 -10.23
C ALA A 61 -5.98 -0.58 -8.99
N ALA A 62 -5.27 -1.34 -8.14
CA ALA A 62 -4.65 -0.83 -6.92
C ALA A 62 -3.67 0.32 -7.19
N ARG A 63 -2.96 0.25 -8.32
CA ARG A 63 -1.97 1.25 -8.72
C ARG A 63 -2.57 2.63 -9.05
N PHE A 64 -3.88 2.71 -9.29
CA PHE A 64 -4.57 3.95 -9.67
C PHE A 64 -5.27 4.65 -8.50
N LEU A 65 -5.14 4.13 -7.28
CA LEU A 65 -5.60 4.84 -6.09
C LEU A 65 -4.61 5.95 -5.76
N ASN A 66 -5.13 7.16 -5.52
CA ASN A 66 -4.27 8.33 -5.35
C ASN A 66 -3.56 8.35 -3.99
N GLY A 67 -2.32 8.82 -4.03
CA GLY A 67 -1.54 9.18 -2.85
C GLY A 67 -2.07 10.45 -2.20
N ILE A 68 -2.12 10.48 -0.88
CA ILE A 68 -2.34 11.74 -0.15
C ILE A 68 -1.03 12.56 -0.07
N ASN A 69 -1.16 13.89 0.02
CA ASN A 69 -0.02 14.75 0.30
C ASN A 69 0.32 14.70 1.81
N ASN A 70 1.41 14.03 2.16
CA ASN A 70 1.85 13.84 3.54
C ASN A 70 2.35 15.12 4.25
N ARG A 71 2.59 16.21 3.52
CA ARG A 71 3.00 17.50 4.11
C ARG A 71 1.85 18.24 4.80
N SER A 72 0.60 17.83 4.56
CA SER A 72 -0.59 18.47 5.14
C SER A 72 -1.33 17.52 6.07
N GLN A 73 -1.48 17.89 7.34
CA GLN A 73 -2.30 17.12 8.30
C GLN A 73 -3.75 16.96 7.82
N PHE A 74 -4.30 17.96 7.12
CA PHE A 74 -5.64 17.89 6.56
C PHE A 74 -5.75 16.83 5.46
N SER A 75 -4.74 16.71 4.61
CA SER A 75 -4.68 15.67 3.58
C SER A 75 -4.52 14.27 4.17
N ARG A 76 -3.78 14.13 5.28
CA ARG A 76 -3.69 12.87 6.03
C ARG A 76 -5.04 12.36 6.53
N ARG A 77 -5.89 13.26 7.02
CA ARG A 77 -7.26 12.91 7.45
C ARG A 77 -8.18 12.51 6.29
N LYS A 78 -7.84 12.87 5.05
CA LYS A 78 -8.65 12.55 3.87
C LYS A 78 -8.50 11.10 3.41
N ALA A 79 -7.36 10.46 3.65
CA ALA A 79 -7.16 9.04 3.33
C ALA A 79 -8.34 8.19 3.83
N ASN A 80 -8.97 7.47 2.91
CA ASN A 80 -10.11 6.59 3.17
C ASN A 80 -9.77 5.13 2.90
N VAL A 81 -8.58 4.86 2.36
CA VAL A 81 -7.98 3.55 2.15
C VAL A 81 -6.64 3.49 2.89
N ARG A 82 -6.26 2.28 3.31
CA ARG A 82 -4.95 1.98 3.91
C ARG A 82 -4.41 0.68 3.37
N THR A 83 -3.08 0.58 3.28
CA THR A 83 -2.39 -0.67 2.96
C THR A 83 -2.12 -1.49 4.21
N ARG A 84 -2.04 -2.80 4.04
CA ARG A 84 -1.69 -3.79 5.06
C ARG A 84 -0.72 -4.79 4.46
N ARG A 85 0.33 -5.14 5.20
CA ARG A 85 1.24 -6.23 4.83
C ARG A 85 1.02 -7.42 5.76
N PHE A 86 0.91 -8.61 5.20
CA PHE A 86 0.68 -9.83 5.97
C PHE A 86 1.36 -11.03 5.31
N VAL A 87 1.65 -12.05 6.10
CA VAL A 87 2.18 -13.31 5.60
C VAL A 87 1.02 -14.25 5.29
N LEU A 88 0.99 -14.78 4.07
CA LEU A 88 0.05 -15.81 3.65
C LEU A 88 0.83 -16.95 3.00
N ASN A 89 0.75 -18.15 3.58
CA ASN A 89 1.49 -19.34 3.13
C ASN A 89 3.02 -19.09 3.00
N GLY A 90 3.60 -18.43 4.00
CA GLY A 90 5.05 -18.12 4.02
C GLY A 90 5.49 -17.02 3.05
N LYS A 91 4.57 -16.32 2.39
CA LYS A 91 4.88 -15.22 1.47
C LYS A 91 4.29 -13.90 1.95
N CYS A 92 5.04 -12.82 1.85
CA CYS A 92 4.52 -11.49 2.12
C CYS A 92 3.48 -11.10 1.05
N ARG A 93 2.45 -10.36 1.47
CA ARG A 93 1.36 -9.86 0.64
C ARG A 93 1.05 -8.43 1.05
N VAL A 94 0.59 -7.59 0.12
CA VAL A 94 0.09 -6.24 0.41
C VAL A 94 -1.35 -6.14 -0.07
N ALA A 95 -2.28 -5.71 0.80
CA ALA A 95 -3.67 -5.46 0.39
C ALA A 95 -4.20 -4.14 0.90
N LEU A 96 -5.20 -3.60 0.20
CA LEU A 96 -5.84 -2.33 0.48
C LEU A 96 -7.19 -2.57 1.15
N PHE A 97 -7.43 -1.83 2.23
CA PHE A 97 -8.68 -1.87 2.99
C PHE A 97 -9.23 -0.47 3.18
N THR A 98 -10.54 -0.33 3.27
CA THR A 98 -11.13 0.94 3.70
C THR A 98 -10.74 1.25 5.15
N ALA A 99 -10.20 2.45 5.39
CA ALA A 99 -9.82 2.93 6.72
C ALA A 99 -11.01 3.55 7.49
N LYS A 100 -12.04 3.97 6.75
CA LYS A 100 -13.30 4.53 7.24
C LYS A 100 -14.43 4.16 6.27
N LYS A 101 -15.68 4.51 6.61
CA LYS A 101 -16.81 4.36 5.68
C LYS A 101 -16.53 5.17 4.41
N VAL A 102 -16.79 4.57 3.25
CA VAL A 102 -16.67 5.18 1.92
C VAL A 102 -18.07 5.34 1.34
N LEU A 103 -18.34 6.49 0.71
CA LEU A 103 -19.61 6.80 0.05
C LEU A 103 -19.45 6.71 -1.47
N PRO A 104 -20.54 6.47 -2.22
CA PRO A 104 -20.52 6.63 -3.68
C PRO A 104 -20.03 8.03 -4.07
N GLY A 105 -19.12 8.12 -5.04
CA GLY A 105 -18.49 9.36 -5.49
C GLY A 105 -17.20 9.73 -4.75
N ASP A 106 -16.85 9.06 -3.65
CA ASP A 106 -15.59 9.30 -2.95
C ASP A 106 -14.40 8.85 -3.81
N TYR A 107 -13.38 9.71 -3.91
CA TYR A 107 -12.06 9.31 -4.40
C TYR A 107 -11.40 8.36 -3.42
N LEU A 108 -10.89 7.24 -3.91
CA LEU A 108 -10.13 6.29 -3.11
C LEU A 108 -8.69 6.77 -2.99
N THR A 109 -8.27 7.09 -1.76
CA THR A 109 -6.96 7.67 -1.46
C THR A 109 -6.30 6.98 -0.28
N TYR A 110 -4.99 6.79 -0.37
CA TYR A 110 -4.18 6.22 0.72
C TYR A 110 -2.81 6.91 0.80
N ASP A 111 -2.09 6.63 1.87
CA ASP A 111 -0.72 7.13 2.07
C ASP A 111 0.28 6.17 1.41
N TYR A 112 0.96 6.63 0.35
CA TYR A 112 2.00 5.85 -0.34
C TYR A 112 3.20 5.53 0.56
N ASN A 113 3.46 6.37 1.55
CA ASN A 113 4.58 6.23 2.45
C ASN A 113 4.21 5.47 3.74
N ALA A 114 2.92 5.14 3.92
CA ALA A 114 2.49 4.38 5.09
C ALA A 114 3.13 2.99 5.10
N GLY A 115 3.76 2.66 6.23
CA GLY A 115 4.47 1.40 6.41
C GLY A 115 5.92 1.38 5.93
N ILE A 116 6.53 2.53 5.60
CA ILE A 116 7.99 2.66 5.50
C ILE A 116 8.61 2.96 6.88
N GLU A 117 7.85 3.58 7.79
CA GLU A 117 8.25 3.87 9.16
C GLU A 117 7.71 2.81 10.13
N GLY A 118 8.60 2.13 10.87
CA GLY A 118 8.28 1.05 11.81
C GLY A 118 9.28 -0.10 11.74
N LYS A 119 10.58 0.23 11.78
CA LYS A 119 11.73 -0.56 11.31
C LYS A 119 12.15 -1.77 12.16
N GLU A 120 11.30 -2.29 13.04
CA GLU A 120 11.71 -3.42 13.88
C GLU A 120 11.21 -4.75 13.30
N GLY A 121 12.05 -5.37 12.46
CA GLY A 121 11.77 -6.67 11.85
C GLY A 121 11.51 -7.80 12.87
N GLU A 122 12.00 -7.67 14.10
CA GLU A 122 11.69 -8.59 15.19
C GLU A 122 10.20 -8.58 15.60
N GLU A 123 9.57 -7.42 15.63
CA GLU A 123 8.15 -7.30 15.97
C GLU A 123 7.26 -7.91 14.87
N TRP A 124 7.69 -7.75 13.62
CA TRP A 124 7.05 -8.37 12.45
C TRP A 124 7.19 -9.89 12.46
N ALA A 125 8.39 -10.40 12.76
CA ALA A 125 8.68 -11.83 12.85
C ALA A 125 7.92 -12.52 14.00
N LYS A 126 7.71 -11.82 15.13
CA LYS A 126 6.97 -12.34 16.30
C LYS A 126 5.46 -12.45 16.05
N ASN A 127 4.88 -11.49 15.33
CA ASN A 127 3.43 -11.39 15.18
C ASN A 127 2.89 -11.94 13.84
N GLY A 128 3.76 -12.23 12.86
CA GLY A 128 3.36 -12.69 11.51
C GLY A 128 2.52 -11.69 10.73
N PHE A 129 2.41 -10.46 11.24
CA PHE A 129 1.43 -9.46 10.87
C PHE A 129 2.06 -8.07 11.01
N TYR A 130 2.01 -7.27 9.96
CA TYR A 130 2.34 -5.85 10.06
C TYR A 130 1.05 -5.10 10.40
N ASP A 131 0.84 -4.89 11.70
CA ASP A 131 -0.34 -4.17 12.17
C ASP A 131 -0.21 -2.66 11.90
N THR A 132 -0.63 -2.20 10.71
CA THR A 132 -0.75 -0.74 10.44
C THR A 132 -1.89 -0.05 11.22
N SER A 133 -2.38 -0.67 12.30
CA SER A 133 -3.45 -0.16 13.18
C SER A 133 -3.00 1.08 13.93
N PHE A 134 -1.68 1.20 14.18
CA PHE A 134 -1.04 2.35 14.82
C PHE A 134 -0.77 3.55 13.90
N PHE A 135 -1.20 3.52 12.64
CA PHE A 135 -1.00 4.66 11.70
C PHE A 135 -2.10 5.75 11.81
N PHE A 136 -2.93 5.72 12.84
CA PHE A 136 -3.92 6.77 13.13
C PHE A 136 -4.05 7.04 14.62
#